data_AF-A0A3A4ZKF0-F1
#
_entry.id   AF-A0A3A4ZKF0-F1
#
_cell.length_a   1.000
_cell.length_b   1.000
_cell.length_c   1.000
_cell.angle_alpha   90.00
_cell.angle_beta   90.00
_cell.angle_gamma   90.00
#
_symmetry.space_group_name_H-M   'P 1'
#
loop_
_entity.id
_entity.type
_entity.pdbx_description
1 polymer ?
#
loop_
_entity_poly.entity_id
_entity_poly.type
_entity_poly.pdbx_seq_one_letter_code
_entity_poly.pdbx_strand_id
1 'polypeptide(L)'
;MRFVCLMLLILALTHLFTLEVRAKIIINEFSSATSDDWIELYNNSENEVNINGYSLEDTASSKIREFGEVVFPPNAYCAIEVSNRLNNTGDVIILKHSSDKVDCIAYGSGNGETCEGEETLLEAPSDIQTASRAPNAGTEWTLAGATKGFSNNDTIKPEEVLECVAATPTPTPTKSPSDSPVPSVAPSTTLAPTPTPTPTKPATVAPKPSVQASSTPRETSVAKAVLALETQIPVETATPRETATRSNTGIVIVLLLVGAGCLVFSVYPLAKAYFAQKRNREVV
;
A
#
# COMPACT_ATOMS: atom_id res chain seq x y z
N MET A 1 -0.10 -39.96 29.72
CA MET A 1 -0.70 -38.73 30.29
C MET A 1 0.23 -37.52 30.18
N ARG A 2 1.47 -37.57 30.70
CA ARG A 2 2.43 -36.43 30.65
C ARG A 2 2.77 -35.90 29.24
N PHE A 3 2.95 -36.77 28.25
CA PHE A 3 3.23 -36.36 26.85
C PHE A 3 2.03 -35.73 26.13
N VAL A 4 0.80 -36.16 26.45
CA VAL A 4 -0.43 -35.61 25.87
C VAL A 4 -0.71 -34.22 26.44
N CYS A 5 -0.51 -34.03 27.75
CA CYS A 5 -0.60 -32.71 28.37
C CYS A 5 0.46 -31.73 27.84
N LEU A 6 1.69 -32.19 27.55
CA LEU A 6 2.74 -31.35 26.97
C LEU A 6 2.44 -30.96 25.51
N MET A 7 1.92 -31.88 24.69
CA MET A 7 1.49 -31.56 23.32
C MET A 7 0.32 -30.59 23.28
N LEU A 8 -0.68 -30.76 24.16
CA LEU A 8 -1.82 -29.85 24.27
C LEU A 8 -1.39 -28.49 24.82
N LEU A 9 -0.41 -28.44 25.73
CA LEU A 9 0.17 -27.21 26.23
C LEU A 9 0.97 -26.48 25.14
N ILE A 10 1.74 -27.19 24.31
CA ILE A 10 2.49 -26.60 23.18
C ILE A 10 1.52 -26.12 22.08
N LEU A 11 0.49 -26.88 21.73
CA LEU A 11 -0.56 -26.44 20.79
C LEU A 11 -1.33 -25.23 21.32
N ALA A 12 -1.66 -25.22 22.61
CA ALA A 12 -2.25 -24.06 23.26
C ALA A 12 -1.29 -22.86 23.25
N LEU A 13 -0.01 -23.05 23.62
CA LEU A 13 1.02 -22.00 23.57
C LEU A 13 1.25 -21.47 22.15
N THR A 14 1.18 -22.31 21.11
CA THR A 14 1.28 -21.86 19.71
C THR A 14 0.06 -21.10 19.20
N HIS A 15 -1.12 -21.28 19.81
CA HIS A 15 -2.30 -20.44 19.55
C HIS A 15 -2.38 -19.21 20.48
N LEU A 16 -1.72 -19.26 21.65
CA LEU A 16 -1.58 -18.15 22.59
C LEU A 16 -0.51 -17.12 22.16
N PHE A 17 0.42 -17.50 21.27
CA PHE A 17 1.53 -16.65 20.81
C PHE A 17 1.46 -16.24 19.34
N THR A 18 0.35 -16.45 18.63
CA THR A 18 0.18 -15.93 17.27
C THR A 18 -0.83 -14.79 17.24
N LEU A 19 -0.40 -13.63 17.73
CA LEU A 19 -0.96 -12.36 17.30
C LEU A 19 0.17 -11.60 16.61
N GLU A 20 0.14 -11.58 15.28
CA GLU A 20 0.93 -10.64 14.52
C GLU A 20 0.33 -9.25 14.77
N VAL A 21 0.73 -8.61 15.88
CA VAL A 21 0.55 -7.17 16.06
C VAL A 21 1.53 -6.51 15.09
N ARG A 22 1.11 -6.39 13.83
CA ARG A 22 1.87 -5.69 12.80
C ARG A 22 1.66 -4.20 13.07
N ALA A 23 2.46 -3.66 13.98
CA ALA A 23 2.78 -2.24 13.98
C ALA A 23 3.25 -1.88 12.57
N LYS A 24 2.36 -1.27 11.78
CA LYS A 24 2.54 -1.11 10.34
C LYS A 24 1.75 0.12 9.88
N ILE A 25 2.32 0.86 8.94
CA ILE A 25 1.57 1.86 8.19
C ILE A 25 0.62 1.12 7.26
N ILE A 26 -0.65 1.46 7.31
CA ILE A 26 -1.70 0.82 6.52
C ILE A 26 -2.54 1.86 5.80
N ILE A 27 -3.27 1.42 4.78
CA ILE A 27 -4.31 2.22 4.13
C ILE A 27 -5.52 2.21 5.05
N ASN A 28 -6.03 3.37 5.46
CA ASN A 28 -7.12 3.47 6.45
C ASN A 28 -8.46 3.87 5.85
N GLU A 29 -8.43 4.81 4.91
CA GLU A 29 -9.61 5.38 4.28
C GLU A 29 -9.25 5.92 2.89
N PHE A 30 -10.22 5.96 1.96
CA PHE A 30 -10.05 6.64 0.68
C PHE A 30 -11.37 7.16 0.09
N SER A 31 -11.24 8.15 -0.79
CA SER A 31 -12.31 8.64 -1.68
C SER A 31 -11.90 8.39 -3.13
N SER A 32 -12.84 7.97 -3.96
CA SER A 32 -12.59 7.67 -5.39
C SER A 32 -13.73 8.14 -6.32
N ALA A 33 -14.66 8.94 -5.82
CA ALA A 33 -15.92 9.24 -6.52
C ALA A 33 -15.91 10.61 -7.23
N THR A 34 -14.95 11.47 -6.91
CA THR A 34 -14.89 12.86 -7.38
C THR A 34 -13.57 13.11 -8.12
N SER A 35 -13.30 14.35 -8.50
CA SER A 35 -11.98 14.71 -9.05
C SER A 35 -10.91 14.96 -7.99
N ASP A 36 -11.30 14.95 -6.71
CA ASP A 36 -10.47 15.28 -5.56
C ASP A 36 -10.29 14.02 -4.70
N ASP A 37 -9.77 12.96 -5.31
CA ASP A 37 -9.48 11.71 -4.62
C ASP A 37 -8.36 11.91 -3.60
N TRP A 38 -8.43 11.09 -2.57
CA TRP A 38 -7.43 11.06 -1.53
C TRP A 38 -7.36 9.68 -0.92
N ILE A 39 -6.19 9.38 -0.38
CA ILE A 39 -5.88 8.13 0.32
C ILE A 39 -5.35 8.51 1.68
N GLU A 40 -5.90 7.94 2.74
CA GLU A 40 -5.40 8.11 4.09
C GLU A 40 -4.59 6.90 4.53
N LEU A 41 -3.44 7.20 5.12
CA LEU A 41 -2.62 6.24 5.84
C LEU A 41 -2.84 6.38 7.35
N TYR A 42 -2.72 5.28 8.08
CA TYR A 42 -2.75 5.26 9.53
C TYR A 42 -1.52 4.55 10.08
N ASN A 43 -0.86 5.17 11.06
CA ASN A 43 0.16 4.53 11.86
C ASN A 43 -0.49 3.77 13.02
N ASN A 44 -0.79 2.48 12.82
CA ASN A 44 -1.36 1.60 13.84
C ASN A 44 -0.31 1.09 14.84
N SER A 45 0.67 1.92 15.21
CA SER A 45 1.68 1.57 16.19
C SER A 45 1.75 2.59 17.32
N GLU A 46 2.25 2.14 18.46
CA GLU A 46 2.49 2.99 19.64
C GLU A 46 3.77 3.83 19.52
N ASN A 47 4.51 3.69 18.41
CA ASN A 47 5.76 4.42 18.17
C ASN A 47 5.66 5.31 16.92
N GLU A 48 6.54 6.30 16.84
CA GLU A 48 6.75 7.01 15.58
C GLU A 48 7.38 6.08 14.53
N VAL A 49 6.99 6.24 13.27
CA VAL A 49 7.48 5.43 12.15
C VAL A 49 8.03 6.36 11.07
N ASN A 50 9.29 6.17 10.70
CA ASN A 50 9.84 6.82 9.50
C ASN A 50 9.35 6.06 8.26
N ILE A 51 8.65 6.75 7.37
CA ILE A 51 8.06 6.17 6.15
C ILE A 51 8.91 6.42 4.89
N ASN A 52 10.20 6.72 5.06
CA ASN A 52 11.14 6.76 3.94
C ASN A 52 11.14 5.44 3.17
N GLY A 53 11.02 5.52 1.85
CA GLY A 53 10.96 4.35 0.98
C GLY A 53 9.58 3.71 0.90
N TYR A 54 8.55 4.25 1.57
CA TYR A 54 7.17 3.87 1.28
C TYR A 54 6.71 4.48 -0.05
N SER A 55 5.76 3.82 -0.70
CA SER A 55 5.08 4.36 -1.88
C SER A 55 3.63 3.91 -1.98
N LEU A 56 2.79 4.79 -2.52
CA LEU A 56 1.43 4.48 -2.95
C LEU A 56 1.40 4.24 -4.46
N GLU A 57 0.73 3.17 -4.85
CA GLU A 57 0.52 2.73 -6.23
C GLU A 57 -0.97 2.37 -6.41
N ASP A 58 -1.43 2.40 -7.65
CA ASP A 58 -2.71 1.85 -8.09
C ASP A 58 -2.48 0.81 -9.21
N THR A 59 -3.54 0.40 -9.91
CA THR A 59 -3.41 -0.48 -11.08
C THR A 59 -2.73 0.18 -12.29
N ALA A 60 -2.46 1.49 -12.27
CA ALA A 60 -1.75 2.17 -13.33
C ALA A 60 -0.22 2.02 -13.20
N SER A 61 0.49 2.19 -14.32
CA SER A 61 1.93 1.89 -14.40
C SER A 61 2.85 2.87 -13.66
N SER A 62 2.34 4.05 -13.29
CA SER A 62 3.10 5.07 -12.54
C SER A 62 2.74 5.03 -11.07
N LYS A 63 3.68 5.35 -10.18
CA LYS A 63 3.37 5.51 -8.76
C LYS A 63 2.48 6.73 -8.54
N ILE A 64 1.62 6.65 -7.53
CA ILE A 64 0.83 7.78 -7.03
C ILE A 64 1.75 8.74 -6.26
N ARG A 65 2.52 8.18 -5.31
CA ARG A 65 3.43 8.95 -4.44
C ARG A 65 4.58 8.07 -3.93
N GLU A 66 5.75 8.66 -3.80
CA GLU A 66 6.86 8.12 -3.02
C GLU A 66 7.12 9.02 -1.81
N PHE A 67 7.41 8.42 -0.66
CA PHE A 67 7.66 9.12 0.59
C PHE A 67 9.17 9.15 0.89
N GLY A 68 9.67 10.35 1.23
CA GLY A 68 11.03 10.55 1.74
C GLY A 68 11.08 10.44 3.27
N GLU A 69 12.03 11.14 3.89
CA GLU A 69 12.17 11.19 5.36
C GLU A 69 11.01 11.94 6.02
N VAL A 70 9.89 11.24 6.20
CA VAL A 70 8.71 11.70 6.93
C VAL A 70 8.57 10.82 8.17
N VAL A 71 8.47 11.43 9.34
CA VAL A 71 8.23 10.73 10.60
C VAL A 71 6.75 10.81 10.92
N PHE A 72 6.09 9.67 10.93
CA PHE A 72 4.66 9.53 11.16
C PHE A 72 4.42 9.24 12.66
N PRO A 73 3.78 10.14 13.44
CA PRO A 73 3.56 9.93 14.87
C PRO A 73 2.73 8.68 15.18
N PRO A 74 2.80 8.14 16.41
CA PRO A 74 1.98 7.00 16.81
C PRO A 74 0.50 7.33 16.74
N ASN A 75 -0.31 6.38 16.29
CA ASN A 75 -1.77 6.50 16.17
C ASN A 75 -2.25 7.72 15.36
N ALA A 76 -1.41 8.25 14.46
CA ALA A 76 -1.76 9.38 13.62
C ALA A 76 -2.34 8.93 12.27
N TYR A 77 -3.19 9.79 11.71
CA TYR A 77 -3.83 9.66 10.40
C TYR A 77 -3.25 10.70 9.46
N CYS A 78 -3.13 10.35 8.19
CA CYS A 78 -2.46 11.20 7.20
C CYS A 78 -3.15 11.06 5.86
N ALA A 79 -3.93 12.06 5.47
CA ALA A 79 -4.60 12.09 4.18
C ALA A 79 -3.69 12.67 3.09
N ILE A 80 -3.55 11.93 1.99
CA ILE A 80 -2.77 12.31 0.82
C ILE A 80 -3.75 12.63 -0.30
N GLU A 81 -3.78 13.88 -0.75
CA GLU A 81 -4.50 14.27 -1.96
C GLU A 81 -3.81 13.62 -3.18
N VAL A 82 -4.61 12.95 -4.00
CA VAL A 82 -4.15 12.29 -5.23
C VAL A 82 -4.88 12.79 -6.48
N SER A 83 -5.75 13.79 -6.35
CA SER A 83 -6.53 14.38 -7.46
C SER A 83 -7.39 13.32 -8.14
N ASN A 84 -7.59 13.33 -9.46
CA ASN A 84 -8.45 12.36 -10.15
C ASN A 84 -7.65 11.09 -10.52
N ARG A 85 -7.10 10.41 -9.52
CA ARG A 85 -6.19 9.28 -9.72
C ARG A 85 -6.89 7.93 -9.60
N LEU A 86 -7.89 7.83 -8.74
CA LEU A 86 -8.58 6.58 -8.45
C LEU A 86 -9.79 6.42 -9.37
N ASN A 87 -9.96 5.23 -9.96
CA ASN A 87 -11.05 4.99 -10.90
C ASN A 87 -12.40 4.83 -10.19
N ASN A 88 -13.40 5.65 -10.57
CA ASN A 88 -14.75 5.62 -9.96
C ASN A 88 -15.45 4.26 -10.07
N THR A 89 -15.09 3.42 -11.05
CA THR A 89 -15.66 2.07 -11.23
C THR A 89 -14.92 1.00 -10.44
N GLY A 90 -13.77 1.31 -9.84
CA GLY A 90 -12.96 0.38 -9.09
C GLY A 90 -11.48 0.40 -9.48
N ASP A 91 -10.63 0.17 -8.48
CA ASP A 91 -9.17 0.12 -8.60
C ASP A 91 -8.59 -0.77 -7.49
N VAL A 92 -7.28 -0.99 -7.51
CA VAL A 92 -6.52 -1.60 -6.41
C VAL A 92 -5.53 -0.58 -5.89
N ILE A 93 -5.69 -0.13 -4.65
CA ILE A 93 -4.73 0.74 -3.98
C ILE A 93 -3.69 -0.14 -3.29
N ILE A 94 -2.41 0.15 -3.51
CA ILE A 94 -1.29 -0.65 -3.02
C ILE A 94 -0.33 0.26 -2.27
N LEU A 95 -0.11 -0.05 -1.00
CA LEU A 95 0.96 0.52 -0.18
C LEU A 95 2.16 -0.42 -0.22
N LYS A 96 3.34 0.11 -0.54
CA LYS A 96 4.60 -0.64 -0.55
C LYS A 96 5.64 0.03 0.33
N HIS A 97 6.60 -0.76 0.77
CA HIS A 97 7.85 -0.29 1.33
C HIS A 97 8.98 -0.93 0.52
N SER A 98 9.74 -0.09 -0.19
CA SER A 98 10.65 -0.53 -1.25
C SER A 98 9.91 -1.39 -2.31
N SER A 99 10.28 -2.65 -2.50
CA SER A 99 9.60 -3.59 -3.41
C SER A 99 8.41 -4.30 -2.79
N ASP A 100 8.31 -4.31 -1.46
CA ASP A 100 7.45 -5.23 -0.74
C ASP A 100 6.07 -4.61 -0.54
N LYS A 101 5.03 -5.38 -0.87
CA LYS A 101 3.66 -4.98 -0.59
C LYS A 101 3.40 -4.99 0.91
N VAL A 102 3.05 -3.81 1.42
CA VAL A 102 2.76 -3.54 2.83
C VAL A 102 1.26 -3.73 3.08
N ASP A 103 0.42 -3.13 2.25
CA ASP A 103 -1.03 -3.23 2.38
C ASP A 103 -1.65 -3.08 0.98
N CYS A 104 -2.85 -3.60 0.79
CA CYS A 104 -3.65 -3.25 -0.38
C CYS A 104 -5.14 -3.32 -0.09
N ILE A 105 -5.92 -2.70 -0.96
CA ILE A 105 -7.37 -2.82 -0.99
C ILE A 105 -7.85 -2.72 -2.44
N ALA A 106 -8.67 -3.67 -2.85
CA ALA A 106 -9.42 -3.61 -4.10
C ALA A 106 -10.86 -3.15 -3.81
N TYR A 107 -11.43 -2.34 -4.70
CA TYR A 107 -12.82 -1.87 -4.60
C TYR A 107 -13.47 -1.80 -5.99
N GLY A 108 -14.81 -1.85 -6.02
CA GLY A 108 -15.59 -1.93 -7.25
C GLY A 108 -15.14 -3.09 -8.14
N SER A 109 -14.80 -2.77 -9.38
CA SER A 109 -14.25 -3.74 -10.35
C SER A 109 -12.78 -4.12 -10.13
N GLY A 110 -12.07 -3.45 -9.20
CA GLY A 110 -10.62 -3.60 -9.03
C GLY A 110 -9.81 -3.24 -10.29
N ASN A 111 -10.44 -2.56 -11.26
CA ASN A 111 -9.91 -2.41 -12.62
C ASN A 111 -9.49 -3.75 -13.27
N GLY A 112 -10.18 -4.84 -12.93
CA GLY A 112 -9.86 -6.20 -13.39
C GLY A 112 -8.73 -6.90 -12.61
N GLU A 113 -8.15 -6.24 -11.61
CA GLU A 113 -7.11 -6.78 -10.74
C GLU A 113 -7.66 -7.09 -9.33
N THR A 114 -6.89 -7.84 -8.54
CA THR A 114 -7.26 -8.25 -7.17
C THR A 114 -6.18 -7.86 -6.17
N CYS A 115 -6.59 -7.56 -4.94
CA CYS A 115 -5.67 -7.47 -3.82
C CYS A 115 -5.48 -8.86 -3.22
N GLU A 116 -4.25 -9.38 -3.29
CA GLU A 116 -3.89 -10.71 -2.74
C GLU A 116 -4.57 -11.91 -3.42
N GLY A 117 -5.11 -11.73 -4.63
CA GLY A 117 -5.80 -12.81 -5.35
C GLY A 117 -7.22 -13.08 -4.86
N GLU A 118 -7.72 -12.25 -3.93
CA GLU A 118 -9.08 -12.33 -3.42
C GLU A 118 -10.02 -11.45 -4.24
N GLU A 119 -11.23 -11.95 -4.47
CA GLU A 119 -12.28 -11.21 -5.18
C GLU A 119 -12.66 -9.94 -4.42
N THR A 120 -12.98 -8.89 -5.17
CA THR A 120 -13.36 -7.59 -4.61
C THR A 120 -14.75 -7.64 -3.98
N LEU A 121 -14.82 -7.50 -2.65
CA LEU A 121 -16.10 -7.46 -1.92
C LEU A 121 -16.59 -6.04 -1.60
N LEU A 122 -15.71 -5.04 -1.69
CA LEU A 122 -16.02 -3.64 -1.40
C LEU A 122 -16.56 -2.95 -2.66
N GLU A 123 -17.74 -2.37 -2.59
CA GLU A 123 -18.28 -1.52 -3.66
C GLU A 123 -17.49 -0.21 -3.79
N ALA A 124 -17.55 0.43 -4.97
CA ALA A 124 -16.94 1.75 -5.13
C ALA A 124 -17.72 2.82 -4.35
N PRO A 125 -17.04 3.70 -3.58
CA PRO A 125 -17.68 4.83 -2.92
C PRO A 125 -18.46 5.73 -3.91
N SER A 126 -19.60 6.26 -3.47
CA SER A 126 -20.31 7.36 -4.14
C SER A 126 -19.74 8.72 -3.76
N ASP A 127 -20.25 9.81 -4.36
CA ASP A 127 -19.79 11.18 -4.15
C ASP A 127 -19.97 11.72 -2.71
N ILE A 128 -20.82 11.07 -1.93
CA ILE A 128 -21.03 11.38 -0.50
C ILE A 128 -20.40 10.35 0.44
N GLN A 129 -19.69 9.36 -0.11
CA GLN A 129 -19.12 8.24 0.63
C GLN A 129 -17.60 8.17 0.45
N THR A 130 -17.00 7.47 1.40
CA THR A 130 -15.61 7.04 1.44
C THR A 130 -15.59 5.58 1.85
N ALA A 131 -14.55 4.86 1.47
CA ALA A 131 -14.31 3.53 1.98
C ALA A 131 -13.33 3.62 3.15
N SER A 132 -13.71 3.07 4.30
CA SER A 132 -12.94 3.17 5.54
C SER A 132 -12.89 1.83 6.28
N ARG A 133 -11.79 1.56 6.98
CA ARG A 133 -11.67 0.38 7.85
C ARG A 133 -12.55 0.50 9.09
N ALA A 134 -13.22 -0.58 9.48
CA ALA A 134 -14.08 -0.64 10.67
C ALA A 134 -13.80 -1.90 11.53
N PRO A 135 -13.17 -1.77 12.73
CA PRO A 135 -12.56 -0.57 13.30
C PRO A 135 -11.28 -0.15 12.56
N ASN A 136 -10.67 0.99 12.93
CA ASN A 136 -9.35 1.40 12.43
C ASN A 136 -8.37 0.21 12.52
N ALA A 137 -7.59 0.02 11.46
CA ALA A 137 -6.69 -1.12 11.31
C ALA A 137 -7.34 -2.53 11.39
N GLY A 138 -8.66 -2.61 11.34
CA GLY A 138 -9.40 -3.85 11.15
C GLY A 138 -9.30 -4.36 9.72
N THR A 139 -9.77 -5.60 9.50
CA THR A 139 -9.81 -6.22 8.17
C THR A 139 -11.07 -5.88 7.38
N GLU A 140 -12.12 -5.43 8.07
CA GLU A 140 -13.41 -5.08 7.45
C GLU A 140 -13.38 -3.65 6.89
N TRP A 141 -14.02 -3.49 5.73
CA TRP A 141 -14.20 -2.20 5.06
C TRP A 141 -15.68 -1.84 4.98
N THR A 142 -15.97 -0.55 5.12
CA THR A 142 -17.34 -0.03 5.05
C THR A 142 -17.40 1.23 4.21
N LEU A 143 -18.58 1.51 3.65
CA LEU A 143 -18.86 2.78 2.97
C LEU A 143 -19.60 3.73 3.91
N ALA A 144 -18.95 4.84 4.27
CA ALA A 144 -19.47 5.82 5.21
C ALA A 144 -19.10 7.25 4.78
N GLY A 145 -19.61 8.26 5.50
CA GLY A 145 -19.18 9.64 5.29
C GLY A 145 -17.72 9.83 5.73
N ALA A 146 -17.01 10.74 5.05
CA ALA A 146 -15.58 10.92 5.20
C ALA A 146 -15.13 11.18 6.65
N THR A 147 -14.09 10.49 7.09
CA THR A 147 -13.35 10.70 8.35
C THR A 147 -11.92 11.20 8.13
N LYS A 148 -11.59 11.66 6.93
CA LYS A 148 -10.33 12.32 6.53
C LYS A 148 -9.62 13.09 7.65
N GLY A 149 -8.41 12.64 7.99
CA GLY A 149 -7.54 13.17 9.04
C GLY A 149 -7.83 12.63 10.44
N PHE A 150 -8.82 11.75 10.60
CA PHE A 150 -9.35 11.34 11.90
C PHE A 150 -9.66 9.84 11.96
N SER A 151 -9.93 9.38 13.17
CA SER A 151 -10.41 8.03 13.44
C SER A 151 -11.75 7.76 12.77
N ASN A 152 -11.89 6.59 12.14
CA ASN A 152 -13.14 6.12 11.52
C ASN A 152 -14.19 5.72 12.57
N ASN A 153 -13.76 5.48 13.81
CA ASN A 153 -14.60 4.96 14.89
C ASN A 153 -15.11 6.03 15.86
N ASP A 154 -14.48 7.20 15.87
CA ASP A 154 -14.77 8.22 16.86
C ASP A 154 -15.78 9.25 16.33
N THR A 155 -16.78 9.55 17.14
CA THR A 155 -17.78 10.59 16.84
C THR A 155 -17.22 12.00 16.99
N ILE A 156 -15.99 12.14 17.52
CA ILE A 156 -15.33 13.41 17.79
C ILE A 156 -14.10 13.52 16.90
N LYS A 157 -14.17 14.40 15.91
CA LYS A 157 -13.03 14.78 15.07
C LYS A 157 -12.23 15.88 15.78
N PRO A 158 -10.93 15.68 16.09
CA PRO A 158 -10.09 16.77 16.59
C PRO A 158 -10.03 17.96 15.60
N GLU A 159 -9.70 19.15 16.09
CA GLU A 159 -9.78 20.40 15.31
C GLU A 159 -8.56 20.60 14.37
N GLU A 160 -7.46 19.86 14.58
CA GLU A 160 -6.26 19.91 13.74
C GLU A 160 -6.08 18.64 12.91
N VAL A 161 -5.98 18.83 11.58
CA VAL A 161 -5.59 17.81 10.62
C VAL A 161 -4.06 17.81 10.54
N LEU A 162 -3.40 16.71 10.91
CA LEU A 162 -2.00 16.53 10.56
C LEU A 162 -1.92 16.23 9.06
N GLU A 163 -1.50 17.22 8.29
CA GLU A 163 -1.00 16.97 6.94
C GLU A 163 0.31 16.15 7.01
N CYS A 164 0.56 15.33 5.99
CA CYS A 164 1.78 14.54 5.86
C CYS A 164 2.99 15.44 5.56
N VAL A 165 3.39 16.28 6.51
CA VAL A 165 4.56 17.13 6.37
C VAL A 165 5.80 16.42 6.91
N ALA A 166 6.89 16.56 6.16
CA ALA A 166 8.20 16.03 6.51
C ALA A 166 8.59 16.45 7.93
N ALA A 167 9.37 15.61 8.60
CA ALA A 167 9.85 15.91 9.94
C ALA A 167 10.51 17.29 9.94
N THR A 168 9.97 18.22 10.73
CA THR A 168 10.67 19.46 11.05
C THR A 168 12.03 19.04 11.63
N PRO A 169 13.17 19.49 11.08
CA PRO A 169 14.47 19.05 11.57
C PRO A 169 14.53 19.33 13.07
N THR A 170 14.70 18.27 13.87
CA THR A 170 14.93 18.41 15.31
C THR A 170 16.09 19.38 15.48
N PRO A 171 15.95 20.46 16.26
CA PRO A 171 17.05 21.40 16.45
C PRO A 171 18.24 20.61 16.99
N THR A 172 19.30 20.53 16.19
CA THR A 172 20.56 19.93 16.63
C THR A 172 21.00 20.71 17.87
N PRO A 173 21.29 20.06 19.01
CA PRO A 173 21.76 20.77 20.19
C PRO A 173 23.02 21.54 19.81
N THR A 174 22.90 22.87 19.74
CA THR A 174 24.02 23.78 19.53
C THR A 174 25.05 23.46 20.61
N LYS A 175 26.24 22.98 20.20
CA LYS A 175 27.35 22.81 21.13
C LYS A 175 27.56 24.15 21.85
N SER A 176 27.34 24.13 23.16
CA SER A 176 27.64 25.27 24.04
C SER A 176 29.08 25.73 23.76
N PRO A 177 29.35 27.04 23.60
CA PRO A 177 30.68 27.53 23.28
C PRO A 177 31.67 27.02 24.34
N SER A 178 32.72 26.36 23.87
CA SER A 178 33.84 25.94 24.72
C SER A 178 34.72 27.16 24.96
N ASP A 179 34.85 27.58 26.22
CA ASP A 179 35.75 28.64 26.71
C ASP A 179 37.23 28.22 26.63
N SER A 180 37.70 27.80 25.45
CA SER A 180 39.12 27.55 25.20
C SER A 180 39.67 28.57 24.20
N PRO A 181 40.68 29.38 24.57
CA PRO A 181 41.24 30.37 23.67
C PRO A 181 41.98 29.66 22.53
N VAL A 182 41.47 29.84 21.30
CA VAL A 182 42.18 29.45 20.08
C VAL A 182 43.37 30.39 19.88
N PRO A 183 44.62 29.89 19.75
CA PRO A 183 45.75 30.76 19.45
C PRO A 183 45.61 31.38 18.06
N SER A 184 45.72 32.71 18.02
CA SER A 184 45.69 33.56 16.83
C SER A 184 46.84 33.21 15.88
N VAL A 185 46.52 32.72 14.68
CA VAL A 185 47.49 32.57 13.59
C VAL A 185 47.49 33.85 12.74
N ALA A 186 48.71 34.33 12.48
CA ALA A 186 49.04 35.57 11.77
C ALA A 186 48.40 35.69 10.36
N PRO A 187 48.20 36.93 9.85
CA PRO A 187 47.50 37.16 8.60
C PRO A 187 48.30 36.68 7.39
N SER A 188 47.71 35.79 6.58
CA SER A 188 48.19 35.44 5.26
C SER A 188 47.80 36.53 4.25
N THR A 189 48.76 36.97 3.45
CA THR A 189 48.66 38.04 2.46
C THR A 189 47.62 37.75 1.38
N THR A 190 46.71 38.72 1.19
CA THR A 190 45.71 38.82 0.13
C THR A 190 46.37 38.81 -1.27
N LEU A 191 46.00 37.84 -2.11
CA LEU A 191 46.23 37.94 -3.55
C LEU A 191 45.03 38.63 -4.22
N ALA A 192 45.35 39.53 -5.14
CA ALA A 192 44.45 40.47 -5.81
C ALA A 192 43.35 39.80 -6.66
N PRO A 193 42.18 40.43 -6.83
CA PRO A 193 41.10 39.90 -7.66
C PRO A 193 41.46 39.93 -9.15
N THR A 194 41.19 38.81 -9.82
CA THR A 194 41.28 38.68 -11.29
C THR A 194 40.11 39.44 -11.94
N PRO A 195 40.33 40.20 -13.04
CA PRO A 195 39.27 40.98 -13.67
C PRO A 195 38.24 40.11 -14.41
N THR A 196 36.97 40.37 -14.12
CA THR A 196 35.77 39.84 -14.78
C THR A 196 35.69 40.27 -16.25
N PRO A 197 35.43 39.36 -17.22
CA PRO A 197 35.14 39.75 -18.60
C PRO A 197 33.75 40.40 -18.73
N THR A 198 33.73 41.52 -19.44
CA THR A 198 32.61 42.43 -19.74
C THR A 198 31.51 41.78 -20.61
N PRO A 199 30.21 42.06 -20.36
CA PRO A 199 29.11 41.59 -21.19
C PRO A 199 29.07 42.29 -22.56
N THR A 200 28.91 41.50 -23.62
CA THR A 200 28.75 42.00 -25.00
C THR A 200 27.30 42.45 -25.25
N LYS A 201 27.17 43.65 -25.83
CA LYS A 201 25.93 44.38 -26.11
C LYS A 201 25.08 43.72 -27.23
N PRO A 202 23.73 43.85 -27.19
CA PRO A 202 22.83 43.31 -28.23
C PRO A 202 22.89 44.10 -29.54
N ALA A 203 22.72 43.40 -30.67
CA ALA A 203 22.50 44.00 -31.98
C ALA A 203 21.01 44.28 -32.21
N THR A 204 20.71 45.54 -32.54
CA THR A 204 19.41 46.08 -32.96
C THR A 204 19.43 46.31 -34.47
N VAL A 205 18.45 45.78 -35.22
CA VAL A 205 18.11 46.30 -36.57
C VAL A 205 16.58 46.33 -36.78
N ALA A 206 16.08 47.57 -36.81
CA ALA A 206 15.01 48.21 -37.60
C ALA A 206 13.56 47.66 -37.73
N PRO A 207 12.54 48.56 -37.85
CA PRO A 207 11.10 48.22 -37.82
C PRO A 207 10.30 48.41 -39.13
N LYS A 208 9.10 47.80 -39.16
CA LYS A 208 7.82 48.18 -39.85
C LYS A 208 7.73 47.88 -41.38
N PRO A 209 6.58 47.50 -42.00
CA PRO A 209 5.20 47.89 -41.66
C PRO A 209 4.06 46.86 -41.56
N SER A 210 3.06 47.36 -40.81
CA SER A 210 1.69 46.91 -40.57
C SER A 210 0.75 47.12 -41.75
N VAL A 211 -0.11 46.13 -42.06
CA VAL A 211 -1.39 46.25 -42.79
C VAL A 211 -2.31 45.16 -42.18
N GLN A 212 -3.25 45.52 -41.30
CA GLN A 212 -4.67 45.85 -41.54
C GLN A 212 -5.60 44.66 -41.33
N ALA A 213 -6.60 44.87 -40.48
CA ALA A 213 -7.68 43.97 -40.14
C ALA A 213 -8.61 43.67 -41.33
N SER A 214 -9.22 42.49 -41.34
CA SER A 214 -10.57 42.32 -41.89
C SER A 214 -11.29 41.14 -41.25
N SER A 215 -12.47 41.45 -40.72
CA SER A 215 -13.53 40.54 -40.30
C SER A 215 -14.09 39.71 -41.45
N THR A 216 -14.66 38.54 -41.15
CA THR A 216 -16.05 38.11 -41.48
C THR A 216 -16.17 36.58 -41.29
N PRO A 217 -17.24 36.07 -40.67
CA PRO A 217 -17.43 34.65 -40.37
C PRO A 217 -18.06 33.89 -41.55
N ARG A 218 -17.88 32.57 -41.60
CA ARG A 218 -18.68 31.70 -42.46
C ARG A 218 -19.01 30.39 -41.77
N GLU A 219 -20.23 30.31 -41.25
CA GLU A 219 -20.96 29.05 -41.17
C GLU A 219 -21.13 28.49 -42.59
N THR A 220 -20.93 27.18 -42.77
CA THR A 220 -21.75 26.40 -43.69
C THR A 220 -21.77 24.95 -43.21
N SER A 221 -22.96 24.52 -42.85
CA SER A 221 -23.39 23.15 -42.68
C SER A 221 -23.18 22.33 -43.96
N VAL A 222 -22.59 21.14 -43.82
CA VAL A 222 -22.94 20.00 -44.67
C VAL A 222 -22.83 18.73 -43.84
N ALA A 223 -23.95 18.32 -43.24
CA ALA A 223 -24.17 16.95 -42.84
C ALA A 223 -24.87 16.24 -44.01
N LYS A 224 -24.20 15.26 -44.64
CA LYS A 224 -24.88 14.07 -45.17
C LYS A 224 -23.92 12.99 -45.65
N ALA A 225 -24.20 11.79 -45.15
CA ALA A 225 -24.03 10.46 -45.75
C ALA A 225 -22.61 9.94 -45.93
N VAL A 226 -22.24 8.89 -45.19
CA VAL A 226 -21.78 7.56 -45.67
C VAL A 226 -21.96 6.61 -44.47
N LEU A 227 -23.04 5.83 -44.40
CA LEU A 227 -23.18 4.46 -44.92
C LEU A 227 -22.35 3.43 -44.14
N ALA A 228 -23.08 2.55 -43.46
CA ALA A 228 -22.60 1.43 -42.68
C ALA A 228 -21.61 0.55 -43.46
N LEU A 229 -20.53 0.17 -42.79
CA LEU A 229 -19.72 -0.99 -43.16
C LEU A 229 -19.48 -1.83 -41.90
N GLU A 230 -20.47 -2.67 -41.61
CA GLU A 230 -20.38 -3.77 -40.67
C GLU A 230 -19.28 -4.72 -41.16
N THR A 231 -18.12 -4.71 -40.50
CA THR A 231 -17.06 -5.68 -40.80
C THR A 231 -17.09 -6.71 -39.69
N GLN A 232 -17.71 -7.86 -39.99
CA GLN A 232 -17.76 -9.03 -39.12
C GLN A 232 -16.34 -9.52 -38.84
N ILE A 233 -15.87 -9.37 -37.60
CA ILE A 233 -14.66 -10.02 -37.10
C ILE A 233 -15.07 -11.44 -36.67
N PRO A 234 -14.38 -12.50 -37.15
CA PRO A 234 -14.70 -13.85 -36.77
C PRO A 234 -14.38 -14.08 -35.29
N VAL A 235 -15.36 -14.65 -34.58
CA VAL A 235 -15.22 -15.13 -33.21
C VAL A 235 -14.21 -16.29 -33.20
N GLU A 236 -12.97 -16.00 -32.83
CA GLU A 236 -12.03 -17.05 -32.45
C GLU A 236 -12.51 -17.68 -31.14
N THR A 237 -13.00 -18.91 -31.25
CA THR A 237 -13.34 -19.75 -30.11
C THR A 237 -12.04 -20.14 -29.42
N ALA A 238 -11.69 -19.41 -28.35
CA ALA A 238 -10.58 -19.77 -27.50
C ALA A 238 -10.89 -21.11 -26.82
N THR A 239 -10.17 -22.15 -27.25
CA THR A 239 -10.09 -23.44 -26.57
C THR A 239 -9.64 -23.19 -25.12
N PRO A 240 -10.29 -23.78 -24.09
CA PRO A 240 -9.85 -23.58 -22.72
C PRO A 240 -8.43 -24.12 -22.57
N ARG A 241 -7.48 -23.24 -22.25
CA ARG A 241 -6.14 -23.64 -21.82
C ARG A 241 -6.31 -24.19 -20.41
N GLU A 242 -6.11 -25.49 -20.22
CA GLU A 242 -6.06 -26.09 -18.89
C GLU A 242 -4.95 -25.40 -18.09
N THR A 243 -5.37 -24.46 -17.23
CA THR A 243 -4.51 -23.88 -16.20
C THR A 243 -4.24 -25.00 -15.21
N ALA A 244 -3.01 -25.51 -15.20
CA ALA A 244 -2.55 -26.44 -14.18
C ALA A 244 -2.63 -25.74 -12.81
N THR A 245 -3.73 -25.96 -12.11
CA THR A 245 -3.86 -25.64 -10.70
C THR A 245 -2.79 -26.44 -9.98
N ARG A 246 -1.82 -25.74 -9.38
CA ARG A 246 -0.86 -26.36 -8.48
C ARG A 246 -1.62 -26.82 -7.25
N SER A 247 -2.15 -28.03 -7.32
CA SER A 247 -2.95 -28.59 -6.26
C SER A 247 -2.08 -28.81 -5.02
N ASN A 248 -2.52 -28.27 -3.88
CA ASN A 248 -1.96 -28.56 -2.57
C ASN A 248 -2.15 -30.04 -2.15
N THR A 249 -2.67 -30.90 -3.03
CA THR A 249 -2.75 -32.36 -2.85
C THR A 249 -1.42 -32.96 -2.35
N GLY A 250 -0.26 -32.47 -2.81
CA GLY A 250 1.03 -32.94 -2.32
C GLY A 250 1.23 -32.70 -0.81
N ILE A 251 0.85 -31.53 -0.31
CA ILE A 251 0.95 -31.17 1.12
C ILE A 251 -0.07 -31.97 1.93
N VAL A 252 -1.30 -32.13 1.41
CA VAL A 252 -2.35 -32.92 2.07
C VAL A 252 -1.95 -34.39 2.17
N ILE A 253 -1.37 -34.98 1.10
CA ILE A 253 -0.87 -36.36 1.11
C ILE A 253 0.28 -36.51 2.12
N VAL A 254 1.23 -35.57 2.17
CA VAL A 254 2.33 -35.61 3.14
C VAL A 254 1.79 -35.53 4.58
N LEU A 255 0.83 -34.65 4.85
CA LEU A 255 0.20 -34.54 6.17
C LEU A 255 -0.59 -35.81 6.55
N LEU A 256 -1.29 -36.43 5.61
CA LEU A 256 -2.00 -37.70 5.83
C LEU A 256 -1.02 -38.86 6.11
N LEU A 257 0.11 -38.93 5.40
CA LEU A 257 1.14 -39.97 5.61
C LEU A 257 1.85 -39.78 6.96
N VAL A 258 2.18 -38.55 7.34
CA VAL A 258 2.76 -38.24 8.65
C VAL A 258 1.77 -38.54 9.78
N GLY A 259 0.50 -38.16 9.61
CA GLY A 259 -0.58 -38.46 10.57
C GLY A 259 -0.81 -39.96 10.76
N ALA A 260 -0.86 -40.72 9.66
CA ALA A 260 -0.98 -42.18 9.72
C ALA A 260 0.25 -42.83 10.37
N GLY A 261 1.46 -42.32 10.09
CA GLY A 261 2.69 -42.76 10.72
C GLY A 261 2.68 -42.58 12.24
N CYS A 262 2.20 -41.44 12.73
CA CYS A 262 2.06 -41.16 14.16
C CYS A 262 1.02 -42.06 14.86
N LEU A 263 -0.07 -42.43 14.18
CA LEU A 263 -1.06 -43.37 14.70
C LEU A 263 -0.49 -44.79 14.82
N VAL A 264 0.26 -45.25 13.81
CA VAL A 264 0.92 -46.56 13.87
C VAL A 264 1.95 -46.60 14.99
N PHE A 265 2.77 -45.54 15.14
CA PHE A 265 3.80 -45.48 16.19
C PHE A 265 3.22 -45.45 17.61
N SER A 266 2.05 -44.84 17.79
CA SER A 266 1.39 -44.73 19.10
C SER A 266 0.58 -45.97 19.47
N VAL A 267 -0.08 -46.63 18.50
CA VAL A 267 -0.94 -47.80 18.75
C VAL A 267 -0.14 -49.11 18.79
N TYR A 268 0.95 -49.23 18.01
CA TYR A 268 1.77 -50.44 17.95
C TYR A 268 2.30 -50.95 19.31
N PRO A 269 2.89 -50.11 20.19
CA PRO A 269 3.37 -50.59 21.50
C PRO A 269 2.22 -51.06 22.41
N LEU A 270 1.04 -50.44 22.32
CA LEU A 270 -0.15 -50.82 23.09
C LEU A 270 -0.75 -52.14 22.60
N ALA A 271 -0.89 -52.30 21.29
CA ALA A 271 -1.35 -53.55 20.69
C ALA A 271 -0.38 -54.71 21.03
N LYS A 272 0.94 -54.48 20.92
CA LYS A 272 1.96 -55.46 21.27
C LYS A 272 1.86 -55.90 22.74
N ALA A 273 1.65 -54.97 23.66
CA ALA A 273 1.47 -55.27 25.08
C ALA A 273 0.17 -56.07 25.35
N TYR A 274 -0.94 -55.68 24.71
CA TYR A 274 -2.22 -56.38 24.82
C TYR A 274 -2.13 -57.84 24.35
N PHE A 275 -1.53 -58.08 23.18
CA PHE A 275 -1.38 -59.44 22.65
C PHE A 275 -0.38 -60.28 23.44
N ALA A 276 0.66 -59.68 24.03
CA ALA A 276 1.55 -60.40 24.94
C ALA A 276 0.82 -60.86 26.21
N GLN A 277 -0.05 -60.00 26.76
CA GLN A 277 -0.84 -60.32 27.96
C GLN A 277 -1.92 -61.38 27.68
N LYS A 278 -2.57 -61.33 26.51
CA LYS A 278 -3.55 -62.35 26.10
C LYS A 278 -2.91 -63.74 25.95
N ARG A 279 -1.74 -63.81 25.30
CA ARG A 279 -1.01 -65.08 25.10
C ARG A 279 -0.62 -65.75 26.42
N ASN A 280 -0.23 -64.97 27.43
CA ASN A 280 0.12 -65.50 28.75
C ASN A 280 -1.10 -66.01 29.55
N ARG A 281 -2.33 -65.63 29.18
CA ARG A 281 -3.56 -66.12 29.82
C ARG A 281 -4.10 -67.41 29.22
N GLU A 282 -3.68 -67.77 28.00
CA GLU A 282 -4.12 -68.99 27.32
C GLU A 282 -3.17 -70.19 27.57
N VAL A 283 -2.07 -69.99 28.29
CA VAL A 283 -1.06 -71.02 28.62
C VAL A 283 -1.12 -71.46 30.10
N VAL A 284 -2.20 -71.09 30.81
CA VAL A 284 -2.48 -71.48 32.21
C VAL A 284 -3.75 -72.30 32.28
#